data_AF-A0A426UGP0-F1
#
_entry.id   AF-A0A426UGP0-F1
#
_cell.length_a   1.000
_cell.length_b   1.000
_cell.length_c   1.000
_cell.angle_alpha   90.00
_cell.angle_beta   90.00
_cell.angle_gamma   90.00
#
_symmetry.space_group_name_H-M   'P 1'
#
loop_
_entity.id
_entity.type
_entity.pdbx_description
1 polymer ?
#
loop_
_entity_poly.entity_id
_entity_poly.type
_entity_poly.pdbx_seq_one_letter_code
_entity_poly.pdbx_strand_id
1 'polypeptide(L)'
;LLLVGGSSQAAARRAARLGLPFFPSAHLPELEAYYKERLVEYGTEGWTMMPTSETPLLHIAENPDEVWARHGEHFLHEARTYASWQSGDIRSAVRSTATNVDELRAEGVYRILTPEECVEQGLDNLVLHPLAGGMPVEEGWRSLRLFAEQVIPALGG
;
A
#
# COMPACT_ATOMS: atom_id res chain seq x y z
N LEU A 1 19.62 -5.70 4.90
CA LEU A 1 18.72 -6.60 4.14
C LEU A 1 18.48 -5.98 2.76
N LEU A 2 18.57 -6.75 1.68
CA LEU A 2 18.28 -6.28 0.31
C LEU A 2 17.10 -7.10 -0.23
N LEU A 3 16.05 -6.43 -0.71
CA LEU A 3 14.90 -7.08 -1.34
C LEU A 3 14.79 -6.65 -2.80
N VAL A 4 14.32 -7.56 -3.65
CA VAL A 4 13.98 -7.26 -5.05
C VAL A 4 12.48 -7.04 -5.16
N GLY A 5 12.07 -5.84 -5.57
CA GLY A 5 10.67 -5.52 -5.86
C GLY A 5 10.27 -5.83 -7.30
N GLY A 6 9.02 -6.25 -7.54
CA GLY A 6 8.45 -6.25 -8.90
C GLY A 6 7.21 -7.12 -9.12
N SER A 7 6.61 -7.01 -10.30
CA SER A 7 5.40 -7.74 -10.73
C SER A 7 5.65 -8.80 -11.81
N SER A 8 6.90 -9.02 -12.22
CA SER A 8 7.21 -9.87 -13.38
C SER A 8 8.00 -11.12 -13.01
N GLN A 9 7.81 -12.20 -13.78
CA GLN A 9 8.64 -13.40 -13.70
C GLN A 9 10.14 -13.08 -13.91
N ALA A 10 10.47 -12.07 -14.70
CA ALA A 10 11.85 -11.65 -14.89
C ALA A 10 12.47 -11.08 -13.60
N ALA A 11 11.70 -10.34 -12.78
CA ALA A 11 12.16 -9.87 -11.48
C ALA A 11 12.31 -11.04 -10.50
N ALA A 12 11.28 -11.90 -10.38
CA ALA A 12 11.30 -13.09 -9.54
C ALA A 12 12.49 -14.02 -9.86
N ARG A 13 12.74 -14.30 -11.15
CA ARG A 13 13.87 -15.14 -11.59
C ARG A 13 15.22 -14.54 -11.22
N ARG A 14 15.38 -13.22 -11.31
CA ARG A 14 16.63 -12.55 -10.90
C ARG A 14 16.82 -12.61 -9.40
N ALA A 15 15.76 -12.42 -8.62
CA ALA A 15 15.79 -12.56 -7.16
C ALA A 15 16.21 -13.98 -6.77
N ALA A 16 15.54 -15.00 -7.34
CA ALA A 16 15.83 -16.41 -7.06
C ALA A 16 17.28 -16.77 -7.42
N ARG A 17 17.75 -16.41 -8.63
CA ARG A 17 19.13 -16.71 -9.05
C ARG A 17 20.20 -16.14 -8.12
N LEU A 18 19.89 -15.05 -7.41
CA LEU A 18 20.81 -14.39 -6.49
C LEU A 18 20.55 -14.77 -5.02
N GLY A 19 19.56 -15.63 -4.72
CA GLY A 19 19.14 -15.95 -3.35
C GLY A 19 18.66 -14.72 -2.57
N LEU A 20 18.07 -13.73 -3.24
CA LEU A 20 17.60 -12.50 -2.60
C LEU A 20 16.11 -12.60 -2.28
N PRO A 21 15.66 -12.11 -1.10
CA PRO A 21 14.24 -11.98 -0.80
C PRO A 21 13.48 -11.20 -1.87
N PHE A 22 12.25 -11.62 -2.14
CA PHE A 22 11.41 -11.03 -3.18
C PHE A 22 10.19 -10.32 -2.57
N PHE A 23 9.92 -9.10 -3.03
CA PHE A 23 8.80 -8.26 -2.62
C PHE A 23 7.87 -8.01 -3.81
N PRO A 24 6.85 -8.85 -4.05
CA PRO A 24 5.88 -8.63 -5.11
C PRO A 24 5.17 -7.28 -4.95
N SER A 25 4.87 -6.60 -6.07
CA SER A 25 4.21 -5.28 -6.02
C SER A 25 2.71 -5.31 -5.68
N ALA A 26 2.13 -6.50 -5.57
CA ALA A 26 0.75 -6.76 -5.21
C ALA A 26 0.65 -8.21 -4.69
N HIS A 27 -0.53 -8.62 -4.24
CA HIS A 27 -0.79 -10.01 -3.89
C HIS A 27 -0.79 -10.90 -5.15
N LEU A 28 0.34 -11.58 -5.42
CA LEU A 28 0.59 -12.38 -6.64
C LEU A 28 1.10 -13.80 -6.28
N PRO A 29 0.25 -14.68 -5.72
CA PRO A 29 0.66 -16.01 -5.27
C PRO A 29 1.33 -16.86 -6.36
N GLU A 30 0.89 -16.73 -7.60
CA GLU A 30 1.48 -17.42 -8.75
C GLU A 30 2.92 -16.99 -9.03
N LEU A 31 3.24 -15.71 -8.78
CA LEU A 31 4.60 -15.18 -8.96
C LEU A 31 5.53 -15.63 -7.83
N GLU A 32 5.01 -15.75 -6.61
CA GLU A 32 5.72 -16.36 -5.48
C GLU A 32 5.99 -17.85 -5.73
N ALA A 33 5.01 -18.61 -6.22
CA ALA A 33 5.19 -20.02 -6.56
C ALA A 33 6.30 -20.17 -7.61
N TYR A 34 6.26 -19.35 -8.66
CA TYR A 34 7.32 -19.30 -9.68
C TYR A 34 8.69 -18.98 -9.07
N TYR A 35 8.79 -17.99 -8.18
CA TYR A 35 10.03 -17.66 -7.47
C TYR A 35 10.58 -18.86 -6.67
N LYS A 36 9.73 -19.55 -5.91
CA LYS A 36 10.11 -20.73 -5.10
C LYS A 36 10.60 -21.89 -5.96
N GLU A 37 9.96 -22.16 -7.10
CA GLU A 37 10.45 -23.17 -8.06
C GLU A 37 11.85 -22.83 -8.57
N ARG A 38 12.11 -21.55 -8.89
CA ARG A 38 13.42 -21.11 -9.36
C ARG A 38 14.49 -21.19 -8.28
N LEU A 39 14.14 -20.95 -7.01
CA LEU A 39 15.07 -21.15 -5.88
C LEU A 39 15.56 -22.60 -5.82
N VAL A 40 14.64 -23.56 -5.93
CA VAL A 40 14.95 -25.01 -5.95
C VAL A 40 15.81 -25.35 -7.16
N GLU A 41 15.44 -24.90 -8.34
CA GLU A 41 16.18 -25.14 -9.59
C GLU A 41 17.62 -24.63 -9.52
N TYR A 42 17.83 -23.46 -8.89
CA TYR A 42 19.14 -22.83 -8.78
C TYR A 42 19.93 -23.27 -7.56
N GLY A 43 19.34 -24.05 -6.64
CA GLY A 43 19.99 -24.46 -5.39
C GLY A 43 20.28 -23.27 -4.47
N THR A 44 19.38 -22.29 -4.44
CA THR A 44 19.49 -21.04 -3.66
C THR A 44 18.42 -20.97 -2.58
N GLU A 45 18.63 -20.14 -1.58
CA GLU A 45 17.66 -19.88 -0.51
C GLU A 45 17.12 -18.46 -0.59
N GLY A 46 15.88 -18.27 -0.12
CA GLY A 46 15.25 -16.96 -0.06
C GLY A 46 13.78 -17.06 0.34
N TRP A 47 13.16 -15.90 0.58
CA TRP A 47 11.78 -15.81 1.04
C TRP A 47 11.04 -14.64 0.37
N THR A 48 9.74 -14.58 0.59
CA THR A 48 8.83 -13.59 -0.01
C THR A 48 8.21 -12.74 1.08
N MET A 49 8.15 -11.43 0.84
CA MET A 49 7.31 -10.51 1.61
C MET A 49 6.05 -10.26 0.78
N MET A 50 5.06 -11.14 0.82
CA MET A 50 3.86 -10.93 0.00
C MET A 50 2.96 -9.86 0.65
N PRO A 51 2.54 -8.80 -0.07
CA PRO A 51 1.47 -7.93 0.41
C PRO A 51 0.18 -8.72 0.63
N THR A 52 -0.65 -8.26 1.57
CA THR A 52 -2.02 -8.76 1.73
C THR A 52 -2.85 -8.49 0.47
N SER A 53 -3.94 -9.23 0.28
CA SER A 53 -4.84 -9.05 -0.87
C SER A 53 -5.47 -7.66 -0.91
N GLU A 54 -5.69 -7.07 0.27
CA GLU A 54 -6.14 -5.70 0.45
C GLU A 54 -5.07 -4.92 1.22
N THR A 55 -4.68 -3.77 0.68
CA THR A 55 -3.72 -2.88 1.33
C THR A 55 -4.21 -1.45 1.19
N PRO A 56 -5.12 -0.98 2.06
CA PRO A 56 -5.61 0.39 1.97
C PRO A 56 -4.50 1.38 2.31
N LEU A 57 -4.55 2.55 1.65
CA LEU A 57 -3.73 3.70 1.97
C LEU A 57 -4.41 4.50 3.07
N LEU A 58 -3.74 4.63 4.20
CA LEU A 58 -4.30 5.20 5.42
C LEU A 58 -3.88 6.67 5.60
N HIS A 59 -4.84 7.48 6.06
CA HIS A 59 -4.60 8.82 6.60
C HIS A 59 -5.32 8.93 7.94
N ILE A 60 -4.64 9.40 8.98
CA ILE A 60 -5.22 9.47 10.32
C ILE A 60 -5.72 10.88 10.59
N ALA A 61 -6.96 10.99 11.06
CA ALA A 61 -7.61 12.26 11.33
C ALA A 61 -8.59 12.14 12.49
N GLU A 62 -8.64 13.15 13.36
CA GLU A 62 -9.67 13.23 14.42
C GLU A 62 -11.08 13.42 13.84
N ASN A 63 -11.18 14.03 12.65
CA ASN A 63 -12.42 14.24 11.93
C ASN A 63 -12.24 13.84 10.45
N PRO A 64 -12.51 12.57 10.09
CA PRO A 64 -12.37 12.09 8.73
C PRO A 64 -13.22 12.87 7.71
N ASP A 65 -14.44 13.29 8.08
CA ASP A 65 -15.33 14.05 7.20
C ASP A 65 -14.74 15.39 6.79
N GLU A 66 -14.10 16.09 7.73
CA GLU A 66 -13.45 17.37 7.47
C GLU A 66 -12.26 17.22 6.53
N VAL A 67 -11.46 16.16 6.68
CA VAL A 67 -10.32 15.89 5.79
C VAL A 67 -10.81 15.50 4.40
N TRP A 68 -11.85 14.68 4.27
CA TRP A 68 -12.46 14.40 2.96
C TRP A 68 -12.97 15.68 2.29
N ALA A 69 -13.68 16.54 3.02
CA ALA A 69 -14.22 17.78 2.48
C ALA A 69 -13.14 18.79 2.05
N ARG A 70 -12.01 18.86 2.77
CA ARG A 70 -10.95 19.85 2.50
C ARG A 70 -9.84 19.33 1.60
N HIS A 71 -9.52 18.05 1.70
CA HIS A 71 -8.32 17.45 1.11
C HIS A 71 -8.61 16.24 0.21
N GLY A 72 -9.87 15.84 0.05
CA GLY A 72 -10.29 14.72 -0.80
C GLY A 72 -9.72 14.77 -2.22
N GLU A 73 -9.63 15.96 -2.81
CA GLU A 73 -9.10 16.17 -4.17
C GLU A 73 -7.62 15.80 -4.31
N HIS A 74 -6.82 15.87 -3.23
CA HIS A 74 -5.42 15.41 -3.27
C HIS A 74 -5.35 13.89 -3.44
N PHE A 75 -6.12 13.14 -2.65
CA PHE A 75 -6.21 11.68 -2.77
C PHE A 75 -6.76 11.27 -4.15
N LEU A 76 -7.79 11.97 -4.63
CA LEU A 76 -8.36 11.73 -5.96
C LEU A 76 -7.36 12.01 -7.09
N HIS A 77 -6.59 13.10 -6.97
CA HIS A 77 -5.55 13.43 -7.94
C HIS A 77 -4.50 12.32 -8.03
N GLU A 78 -4.04 11.81 -6.89
CA GLU A 78 -3.12 10.68 -6.85
C GLU A 78 -3.73 9.42 -7.47
N ALA A 79 -4.92 9.03 -7.01
CA ALA A 79 -5.65 7.87 -7.51
C ALA A 79 -5.78 7.88 -9.05
N ARG A 80 -6.23 9.00 -9.61
CA ARG A 80 -6.39 9.19 -11.06
C ARG A 80 -5.06 9.22 -11.80
N THR A 81 -4.04 9.83 -11.22
CA THR A 81 -2.70 9.87 -11.81
C THR A 81 -2.09 8.47 -11.90
N TYR A 82 -2.13 7.70 -10.80
CA TYR A 82 -1.68 6.31 -10.81
C TYR A 82 -2.52 5.43 -11.74
N ALA A 83 -3.84 5.64 -11.81
CA ALA A 83 -4.69 4.93 -12.75
C ALA A 83 -4.30 5.22 -14.21
N SER A 84 -3.89 6.44 -14.54
CA SER A 84 -3.44 6.81 -15.89
C SER A 84 -2.17 6.11 -16.34
N TRP A 85 -1.31 5.69 -15.41
CA TRP A 85 -0.09 4.94 -15.69
C TRP A 85 -0.32 3.44 -15.84
N GLN A 86 -1.45 2.93 -15.37
CA GLN A 86 -1.83 1.53 -15.47
C GLN A 86 -2.36 1.22 -16.87
N SER A 87 -1.45 1.20 -17.86
CA SER A 87 -1.72 0.71 -19.22
C SER A 87 -1.35 -0.77 -19.36
N GLY A 88 -2.21 -1.57 -19.99
CA GLY A 88 -1.94 -2.98 -20.30
C GLY A 88 -2.25 -3.95 -19.14
N ASP A 89 -1.40 -4.97 -18.95
CA ASP A 89 -1.57 -6.06 -17.97
C ASP A 89 -1.14 -5.71 -16.53
N ILE A 90 -0.77 -4.45 -16.26
CA ILE A 90 -0.29 -4.02 -14.95
C ILE A 90 -1.48 -3.86 -14.00
N ARG A 91 -1.53 -4.69 -12.95
CA ARG A 91 -2.54 -4.63 -11.89
C ARG A 91 -1.89 -4.17 -10.59
N SER A 92 -2.39 -3.07 -10.03
CA SER A 92 -2.03 -2.60 -8.69
C SER A 92 -3.11 -3.00 -7.68
N ALA A 93 -2.70 -3.42 -6.48
CA ALA A 93 -3.63 -3.69 -5.37
C ALA A 93 -4.33 -2.42 -4.86
N VAL A 94 -3.79 -1.25 -5.16
CA VAL A 94 -4.35 0.07 -4.82
C VAL A 94 -4.91 0.80 -6.04
N ARG A 95 -5.31 0.06 -7.08
CA ARG A 95 -5.97 0.67 -8.24
C ARG A 95 -7.35 1.18 -7.82
N SER A 96 -7.58 2.46 -8.05
CA SER A 96 -8.89 3.08 -7.95
C SER A 96 -9.50 3.27 -9.33
N THR A 97 -10.83 3.12 -9.42
CA THR A 97 -11.64 3.49 -10.58
C THR A 97 -12.50 4.73 -10.37
N ALA A 98 -12.44 5.32 -9.17
CA ALA A 98 -13.18 6.50 -8.80
C ALA A 98 -12.85 7.72 -9.69
N THR A 99 -13.90 8.47 -10.00
CA THR A 99 -13.81 9.69 -10.82
C THR A 99 -14.01 10.97 -10.00
N ASN A 100 -14.57 10.84 -8.80
CA ASN A 100 -14.80 11.90 -7.82
C ASN A 100 -14.47 11.42 -6.39
N VAL A 101 -14.45 12.36 -5.45
CA VAL A 101 -14.06 12.12 -4.05
C VAL A 101 -15.01 11.16 -3.33
N ASP A 102 -16.32 11.29 -3.55
CA ASP A 102 -17.32 10.44 -2.90
C ASP A 102 -17.19 8.97 -3.33
N GLU A 103 -16.96 8.73 -4.62
CA GLU A 103 -16.66 7.41 -5.17
C GLU A 103 -15.37 6.85 -4.55
N LEU A 104 -14.31 7.66 -4.45
CA LEU A 104 -13.03 7.22 -3.90
C LEU A 104 -13.15 6.81 -2.43
N ARG A 105 -13.90 7.61 -1.65
CA ARG A 105 -14.20 7.33 -0.25
C ARG A 105 -14.98 6.03 -0.10
N ALA A 106 -15.96 5.79 -0.96
CA ALA A 106 -16.75 4.56 -0.94
C ALA A 106 -15.97 3.31 -1.41
N GLU A 107 -15.02 3.49 -2.33
CA GLU A 107 -14.19 2.40 -2.87
C GLU A 107 -13.23 1.81 -1.82
N GLY A 108 -12.79 2.62 -0.85
CA GLY A 108 -12.05 2.15 0.32
C GLY A 108 -10.57 1.83 0.06
N VAL A 109 -10.04 2.17 -1.12
CA VAL A 109 -8.60 2.13 -1.43
C VAL A 109 -7.84 3.16 -0.59
N TYR A 110 -8.43 4.34 -0.38
CA TYR A 110 -7.97 5.33 0.59
C TYR A 110 -8.93 5.31 1.78
N ARG A 111 -8.39 5.20 2.99
CA ARG A 111 -9.19 5.22 4.23
C ARG A 111 -8.67 6.34 5.10
N ILE A 112 -9.54 7.33 5.34
CA ILE A 112 -9.31 8.35 6.37
C ILE A 112 -10.03 7.86 7.62
N LEU A 113 -9.27 7.62 8.68
CA LEU A 113 -9.74 6.96 9.89
C LEU A 113 -9.38 7.78 11.13
N THR A 114 -10.18 7.68 12.18
CA THR A 114 -9.72 8.10 13.51
C THR A 114 -8.63 7.16 14.02
N PRO A 115 -7.85 7.56 15.04
CA PRO A 115 -6.88 6.66 15.66
C PRO A 115 -7.52 5.35 16.15
N GLU A 116 -8.68 5.41 16.78
CA GLU A 116 -9.42 4.25 17.27
C GLU A 116 -9.87 3.34 16.12
N GLU A 117 -10.49 3.92 15.09
CA GLU A 117 -10.92 3.18 13.90
C GLU A 117 -9.75 2.49 13.20
N CYS A 118 -8.56 3.13 13.19
CA CYS A 118 -7.35 2.56 12.62
C CYS A 118 -6.85 1.34 13.40
N VAL A 119 -6.91 1.38 14.74
CA VAL A 119 -6.53 0.24 15.60
C VAL A 119 -7.51 -0.92 15.39
N GLU A 120 -8.80 -0.63 15.27
CA GLU A 120 -9.85 -1.62 15.05
C GLU A 120 -9.79 -2.30 13.67
N GLN A 121 -9.06 -1.75 12.70
CA GLN A 121 -8.93 -2.37 11.37
C GLN A 121 -8.30 -3.76 11.44
N GLY A 122 -7.44 -4.04 12.44
CA GLY A 122 -6.77 -5.33 12.58
C GLY A 122 -5.92 -5.73 11.38
N LEU A 123 -5.40 -4.76 10.62
CA LEU A 123 -4.57 -5.01 9.44
C LEU A 123 -3.17 -5.45 9.84
N ASP A 124 -2.64 -6.48 9.17
CA ASP A 124 -1.27 -6.96 9.39
C ASP A 124 -0.21 -5.92 9.00
N ASN A 125 -0.54 -5.02 8.07
CA ASN A 125 0.35 -3.95 7.60
C ASN A 125 -0.43 -2.64 7.44
N LEU A 126 0.14 -1.54 7.95
CA LEU A 126 -0.44 -0.21 7.89
C LEU A 126 0.41 0.65 6.93
N VAL A 127 -0.18 1.04 5.80
CA VAL A 127 0.50 1.84 4.77
C VAL A 127 -0.01 3.25 4.81
N LEU A 128 0.87 4.21 5.09
CA LEU A 128 0.55 5.64 5.09
C LEU A 128 1.15 6.33 3.87
N HIS A 129 0.42 7.30 3.32
CA HIS A 129 0.92 8.15 2.24
C HIS A 129 0.72 9.64 2.57
N PRO A 130 1.53 10.21 3.49
CA PRO A 130 1.26 11.52 4.10
C PRO A 130 1.27 12.70 3.12
N LEU A 131 1.93 12.54 1.97
CA LEU A 131 2.06 13.57 0.93
C LEU A 131 1.28 13.21 -0.34
N ALA A 132 0.26 12.34 -0.20
CA ALA A 132 -0.56 11.85 -1.30
C ALA A 132 -1.06 12.98 -2.19
N GLY A 133 -0.80 12.89 -3.49
CA GLY A 133 -1.28 13.88 -4.48
C GLY A 133 -0.94 15.34 -4.18
N GLY A 134 0.19 15.60 -3.51
CA GLY A 134 0.61 16.95 -3.15
C GLY A 134 -0.11 17.53 -1.93
N MET A 135 -0.54 16.67 -1.00
CA MET A 135 -1.11 17.05 0.30
C MET A 135 -0.29 18.17 0.98
N PRO A 136 -0.93 19.17 1.63
CA PRO A 136 -0.23 20.14 2.43
C PRO A 136 0.64 19.48 3.49
N VAL A 137 1.90 19.92 3.59
CA VAL A 137 2.90 19.34 4.50
C VAL A 137 2.41 19.31 5.95
N GLU A 138 1.71 20.35 6.41
CA GLU A 138 1.18 20.41 7.78
C GLU A 138 0.10 19.35 8.04
N GLU A 139 -0.76 19.06 7.05
CA GLU A 139 -1.79 18.02 7.20
C GLU A 139 -1.15 16.62 7.18
N GLY A 140 -0.18 16.39 6.29
CA GLY A 140 0.62 15.16 6.30
C GLY A 140 1.31 14.92 7.64
N TRP A 141 1.91 15.97 8.23
CA TRP A 141 2.51 15.91 9.57
C TRP A 141 1.49 15.66 10.68
N ARG A 142 0.31 16.30 10.61
CA ARG A 142 -0.76 16.09 11.58
C ARG A 142 -1.17 14.61 11.62
N SER A 143 -1.44 14.01 10.46
CA SER A 143 -1.77 12.59 10.33
C SER A 143 -0.67 11.67 10.88
N LEU A 144 0.59 11.95 10.55
CA LEU A 144 1.73 11.18 11.09
C LEU A 144 1.87 11.29 12.61
N ARG A 145 1.64 12.47 13.20
CA ARG A 145 1.66 12.64 14.66
C ARG A 145 0.55 11.85 15.33
N LEU A 146 -0.69 11.93 14.81
CA LEU A 146 -1.80 11.13 15.31
C LEU A 146 -1.49 9.63 15.25
N PHE A 147 -0.95 9.16 14.12
CA PHE A 147 -0.54 7.77 13.98
C PHE A 147 0.52 7.39 15.02
N ALA A 148 1.60 8.18 15.15
CA ALA A 148 2.70 7.88 16.04
C ALA A 148 2.34 7.97 17.54
N GLU A 149 1.49 8.91 17.91
CA GLU A 149 1.17 9.23 19.31
C GLU A 149 -0.06 8.49 19.83
N GLN A 150 -0.97 8.06 18.96
CA GLN A 150 -2.25 7.47 19.36
C GLN A 150 -2.48 6.08 18.78
N VAL A 151 -2.09 5.81 17.53
CA VAL A 151 -2.28 4.48 16.90
C VAL A 151 -1.21 3.50 17.36
N ILE A 152 0.08 3.83 17.16
CA ILE A 152 1.20 2.92 17.50
C ILE A 152 1.13 2.45 18.97
N PRO A 153 0.94 3.33 19.97
CA PRO A 153 0.87 2.89 21.36
C PRO A 153 -0.31 1.98 21.67
N ALA A 154 -1.42 2.10 20.93
CA ALA A 154 -2.64 1.34 21.12
C ALA A 154 -2.63 -0.04 20.42
N LEU A 155 -1.78 -0.23 19.40
CA LEU A 155 -1.63 -1.52 18.70
C LEU A 155 -0.96 -2.63 19.55
N GLY A 156 -0.44 -2.27 20.74
CA GLY A 156 0.26 -3.20 21.61
C GLY A 156 1.71 -3.39 21.16
N GLY A 157 2.64 -2.87 21.97
CA GLY A 157 4.05 -3.26 21.96
C GLY A 157 4.29 -4.49 22.82
#